data_AF-A0A7C3AK79-F1
#
_entry.id   AF-A0A7C3AK79-F1
#
_cell.length_a   1.000
_cell.length_b   1.000
_cell.length_c   1.000
_cell.angle_alpha   90.00
_cell.angle_beta   90.00
_cell.angle_gamma   90.00
#
_symmetry.space_group_name_H-M   'P 1'
#
loop_
_entity.id
_entity.type
_entity.pdbx_description
1 polymer ?
#
loop_
_entity_poly.entity_id
_entity_poly.type
_entity_poly.pdbx_seq_one_letter_code
_entity_poly.pdbx_strand_id
1 'polypeptide(L)'
;MPRLQGTAMKELVEGGKLKRADILLSRTKRSLLGFLIRFGTNSYWNHAFMIYVLRSPEQGYNTTFIIESGGAGIDIHNISHYFERPDKYDVAVKRYEADWFQDDVGQGGSRYQRKVRGFALSEIDDKYDHKLIITIARRFIRQVILGFMFPLQRRKKDPSQRKVMVQKVAGFNVNAYICSGFVQWAYYNGVGQALKEDNLDDSRLQEVIFNPRFPSPDLTPENGLLATTPADLANSDKLSWKYIIKGGKVWEVAAKEEVDTILSSS
;
A
#
# COMPACT_ATOMS: atom_id res chain seq x y z
N MET A 1 6.92 18.14 -14.23
CA MET A 1 7.57 16.83 -13.96
C MET A 1 8.75 16.51 -14.89
N PRO A 2 10.00 16.52 -14.38
CA PRO A 2 11.14 16.00 -15.10
C PRO A 2 11.09 14.47 -15.16
N ARG A 3 11.23 13.91 -16.36
CA ARG A 3 11.52 12.49 -16.56
C ARG A 3 13.00 12.27 -16.26
N LEU A 4 13.31 11.31 -15.41
CA LEU A 4 14.70 10.92 -15.14
C LEU A 4 15.27 10.10 -16.30
N GLN A 5 16.59 10.20 -16.49
CA GLN A 5 17.25 9.58 -17.65
C GLN A 5 17.52 8.08 -17.46
N GLY A 6 17.73 7.62 -16.23
CA GLY A 6 18.00 6.23 -15.91
C GLY A 6 16.77 5.34 -15.69
N THR A 7 17.04 4.06 -15.40
CA THR A 7 16.02 3.09 -14.93
C THR A 7 15.64 3.35 -13.48
N ALA A 8 14.55 2.76 -13.01
CA ALA A 8 14.15 2.85 -11.60
C ALA A 8 15.21 2.30 -10.64
N MET A 9 15.92 1.22 -11.00
CA MET A 9 17.03 0.70 -10.19
C MET A 9 18.17 1.71 -10.09
N LYS A 10 18.59 2.29 -11.21
CA LYS A 10 19.70 3.26 -11.22
C LYS A 10 19.34 4.56 -10.50
N GLU A 11 18.19 5.13 -10.82
CA GLU A 11 17.78 6.44 -10.28
C GLU A 11 17.37 6.36 -8.81
N LEU A 12 16.57 5.35 -8.44
CA LEU A 12 15.92 5.32 -7.14
C LEU A 12 16.68 4.49 -6.12
N VAL A 13 17.27 3.36 -6.54
CA VAL A 13 17.98 2.43 -5.64
C VAL A 13 19.46 2.78 -5.54
N GLU A 14 20.19 2.83 -6.66
CA GLU A 14 21.61 3.18 -6.68
C GLU A 14 21.82 4.66 -6.38
N GLY A 15 20.97 5.53 -6.94
CA GLY A 15 20.97 6.97 -6.69
C GLY A 15 20.50 7.41 -5.30
N GLY A 16 20.09 6.47 -4.43
CA GLY A 16 19.77 6.75 -3.04
C GLY A 16 18.55 7.67 -2.83
N LYS A 17 17.61 7.71 -3.78
CA LYS A 17 16.44 8.61 -3.73
C LYS A 17 15.28 8.10 -2.87
N LEU A 18 15.27 6.79 -2.58
CA LEU A 18 14.30 6.15 -1.70
C LEU A 18 14.68 6.33 -0.22
N LYS A 19 13.67 6.42 0.64
CA LYS A 19 13.84 6.46 2.09
C LYS A 19 13.20 5.24 2.75
N ARG A 20 13.64 4.93 3.96
CA ARG A 20 13.01 3.88 4.79
C ARG A 20 11.57 4.27 5.06
N ALA A 21 10.70 3.27 5.13
CA ALA A 21 9.26 3.42 5.27
C ALA A 21 8.55 4.13 4.11
N ASP A 22 9.22 4.50 3.01
CA ASP A 22 8.50 4.95 1.80
C ASP A 22 7.41 3.93 1.42
N ILE A 23 6.22 4.43 1.11
CA ILE A 23 5.06 3.63 0.72
C ILE A 23 5.05 3.52 -0.79
N LEU A 24 5.02 2.29 -1.28
CA LEU A 24 4.91 2.00 -2.70
C LEU A 24 3.51 1.54 -3.01
N LEU A 25 2.94 2.11 -4.06
CA LEU A 25 1.67 1.67 -4.64
C LEU A 25 1.98 1.02 -5.97
N SER A 26 1.38 -0.12 -6.27
CA SER A 26 1.55 -0.74 -7.58
C SER A 26 0.24 -1.07 -8.26
N ARG A 27 0.33 -1.08 -9.58
CA ARG A 27 -0.69 -1.64 -10.46
C ARG A 27 -0.12 -2.90 -11.09
N THR A 28 -0.69 -4.03 -10.72
CA THR A 28 -0.48 -5.28 -11.48
C THR A 28 -1.31 -5.26 -12.77
N LYS A 29 -0.62 -5.21 -13.92
CA LYS A 29 -1.22 -5.28 -15.26
C LYS A 29 -1.71 -6.70 -15.55
N ARG A 30 -2.77 -6.81 -16.36
CA ARG A 30 -3.37 -8.10 -16.79
C ARG A 30 -3.81 -9.03 -15.63
N SER A 31 -3.98 -8.50 -14.42
CA SER A 31 -4.52 -9.24 -13.27
C SER A 31 -6.04 -9.00 -13.14
N LEU A 32 -6.82 -10.09 -13.19
CA LEU A 32 -8.28 -10.05 -12.99
C LEU A 32 -8.65 -9.56 -11.59
N LEU A 33 -7.98 -10.06 -10.56
CA LEU A 33 -8.17 -9.60 -9.19
C LEU A 33 -7.80 -8.11 -9.10
N GLY A 34 -6.64 -7.73 -9.63
CA GLY A 34 -6.23 -6.35 -9.65
C GLY A 34 -7.21 -5.44 -10.38
N PHE A 35 -7.91 -5.92 -11.41
CA PHE A 35 -8.99 -5.20 -12.08
C PHE A 35 -10.20 -4.99 -11.16
N LEU A 36 -10.65 -6.03 -10.47
CA LEU A 36 -11.75 -5.94 -9.49
C LEU A 36 -11.42 -4.93 -8.38
N ILE A 37 -10.18 -4.91 -7.90
CA ILE A 37 -9.73 -3.92 -6.90
C ILE A 37 -9.90 -2.50 -7.41
N ARG A 38 -9.27 -2.20 -8.54
CA ARG A 38 -9.34 -0.87 -9.14
C ARG A 38 -10.77 -0.40 -9.38
N PHE A 39 -11.63 -1.31 -9.84
CA PHE A 39 -13.04 -1.03 -10.04
C PHE A 39 -13.76 -0.75 -8.72
N GLY A 40 -13.60 -1.61 -7.71
CA GLY A 40 -14.26 -1.49 -6.42
C GLY A 40 -13.81 -0.27 -5.61
N THR A 41 -12.56 0.15 -5.76
CA THR A 41 -11.99 1.29 -5.04
C THR A 41 -11.92 2.56 -5.89
N ASN A 42 -12.39 2.52 -7.13
CA ASN A 42 -12.25 3.59 -8.12
C ASN A 42 -10.83 4.20 -8.15
N SER A 43 -9.80 3.34 -8.22
CA SER A 43 -8.40 3.74 -8.15
C SER A 43 -7.55 3.05 -9.20
N TYR A 44 -6.47 3.69 -9.61
CA TYR A 44 -5.48 3.08 -10.50
C TYR A 44 -4.65 1.98 -9.81
N TRP A 45 -4.46 2.11 -8.51
CA TRP A 45 -3.58 1.27 -7.71
C TRP A 45 -4.36 0.08 -7.14
N ASN A 46 -3.73 -1.10 -7.12
CA ASN A 46 -4.36 -2.33 -6.62
C ASN A 46 -3.55 -3.06 -5.57
N HIS A 47 -2.38 -2.54 -5.22
CA HIS A 47 -1.50 -3.14 -4.24
C HIS A 47 -0.65 -2.07 -3.57
N ALA A 48 -0.17 -2.35 -2.36
CA ALA A 48 0.66 -1.44 -1.58
C ALA A 48 1.70 -2.22 -0.78
N PHE A 49 2.88 -1.62 -0.58
CA PHE A 49 3.97 -2.20 0.18
C PHE A 49 4.89 -1.09 0.68
N MET A 50 5.88 -1.42 1.51
CA MET A 50 6.72 -0.43 2.15
C MET A 50 8.21 -0.76 1.97
N ILE A 51 9.05 0.27 1.81
CA ILE A 51 10.51 0.11 1.87
C ILE A 51 10.89 -0.38 3.27
N TYR A 52 11.48 -1.57 3.29
CA TYR A 52 12.05 -2.16 4.49
C TYR A 52 13.53 -1.79 4.57
N VAL A 53 14.42 -2.46 3.84
CA VAL A 53 15.86 -2.19 3.89
C VAL A 53 16.28 -1.41 2.67
N LEU A 54 17.03 -0.32 2.84
CA LEU A 54 17.67 0.39 1.73
C LEU A 54 18.97 -0.31 1.35
N ARG A 55 19.34 -0.22 0.07
CA ARG A 55 20.66 -0.60 -0.42
C ARG A 55 21.76 0.07 0.42
N SER A 56 22.67 -0.75 0.92
CA SER A 56 23.82 -0.37 1.75
C SER A 56 24.90 -1.45 1.54
N PRO A 57 25.70 -1.35 0.46
CA PRO A 57 26.70 -2.37 0.11
C PRO A 57 27.72 -2.61 1.23
N GLU A 58 28.05 -1.57 1.99
CA GLU A 58 28.93 -1.62 3.15
C GLU A 58 28.37 -2.48 4.31
N GLN A 59 27.05 -2.67 4.36
CA GLN A 59 26.37 -3.57 5.31
C GLN A 59 25.96 -4.91 4.65
N GLY A 60 26.42 -5.16 3.41
CA GLY A 60 26.08 -6.38 2.65
C GLY A 60 24.73 -6.34 1.93
N TYR A 61 24.00 -5.22 1.98
CA TYR A 61 22.72 -5.05 1.29
C TYR A 61 22.95 -4.48 -0.12
N ASN A 62 23.13 -5.36 -1.10
CA ASN A 62 23.38 -4.95 -2.49
C ASN A 62 22.16 -4.36 -3.21
N THR A 63 20.97 -4.43 -2.61
CA THR A 63 19.70 -3.94 -3.17
C THR A 63 18.81 -3.39 -2.06
N THR A 64 17.70 -2.78 -2.46
CA THR A 64 16.61 -2.37 -1.57
C THR A 64 15.57 -3.47 -1.47
N PHE A 65 15.12 -3.74 -0.25
CA PHE A 65 14.07 -4.71 0.07
C PHE A 65 12.80 -4.01 0.50
N ILE A 66 11.68 -4.59 0.12
CA ILE A 66 10.33 -4.18 0.49
C ILE A 66 9.70 -5.25 1.37
N ILE A 67 8.78 -4.84 2.23
CA ILE A 67 7.91 -5.74 2.97
C ILE A 67 6.47 -5.53 2.51
N GLU A 68 5.78 -6.63 2.27
CA GLU A 68 4.42 -6.62 1.74
C GLU A 68 3.57 -7.75 2.30
N SER A 69 2.26 -7.52 2.42
CA SER A 69 1.31 -8.61 2.64
C SER A 69 0.78 -9.10 1.30
N GLY A 70 1.05 -10.36 0.98
CA GLY A 70 0.64 -11.04 -0.25
C GLY A 70 -0.28 -12.23 -0.01
N GLY A 71 -0.51 -13.01 -1.07
CA GLY A 71 -1.39 -14.19 -1.07
C GLY A 71 -0.98 -15.33 -0.14
N ALA A 72 0.27 -15.34 0.32
CA ALA A 72 0.85 -16.39 1.14
C ALA A 72 1.16 -15.95 2.59
N GLY A 73 1.04 -14.65 2.91
CA GLY A 73 1.45 -14.10 4.19
C GLY A 73 2.13 -12.74 4.02
N ILE A 74 2.90 -12.33 5.01
CA ILE A 74 3.79 -11.17 4.91
C ILE A 74 5.16 -11.67 4.46
N ASP A 75 5.67 -11.07 3.39
CA ASP A 75 6.89 -11.48 2.73
C ASP A 75 7.84 -10.28 2.53
N ILE A 76 9.14 -10.57 2.47
CA ILE A 76 10.17 -9.60 2.11
C ILE A 76 10.67 -9.93 0.70
N HIS A 77 10.64 -8.93 -0.19
CA HIS A 77 11.07 -9.08 -1.58
C HIS A 77 12.12 -8.05 -1.98
N ASN A 78 12.93 -8.39 -2.97
CA ASN A 78 13.77 -7.42 -3.65
C ASN A 78 12.90 -6.47 -4.48
N ILE A 79 13.12 -5.16 -4.36
CA ILE A 79 12.37 -4.14 -5.09
C ILE A 79 12.50 -4.30 -6.61
N SER A 80 13.57 -4.92 -7.10
CA SER A 80 13.78 -5.20 -8.52
C SER A 80 12.65 -6.03 -9.13
N HIS A 81 11.96 -6.86 -8.32
CA HIS A 81 10.76 -7.60 -8.74
C HIS A 81 9.71 -6.69 -9.39
N TYR A 82 9.57 -5.47 -8.88
CA TYR A 82 8.61 -4.48 -9.36
C TYR A 82 9.23 -3.52 -10.38
N PHE A 83 10.49 -3.12 -10.17
CA PHE A 83 11.15 -2.10 -11.00
C PHE A 83 11.64 -2.62 -12.35
N GLU A 84 11.97 -3.91 -12.47
CA GLU A 84 12.53 -4.49 -13.70
C GLU A 84 11.47 -5.20 -14.57
N ARG A 85 10.19 -5.12 -14.20
CA ARG A 85 9.08 -5.74 -14.94
C ARG A 85 8.02 -4.71 -15.36
N PRO A 86 8.38 -3.72 -16.19
CA PRO A 86 7.50 -2.61 -16.55
C PRO A 86 6.30 -3.04 -17.40
N ASP A 87 6.33 -4.20 -18.02
CA ASP A 87 5.21 -4.83 -18.72
C ASP A 87 4.16 -5.39 -17.76
N LYS A 88 4.57 -5.72 -16.52
CA LYS A 88 3.73 -6.30 -15.48
C LYS A 88 3.30 -5.29 -14.42
N TYR A 89 4.16 -4.34 -14.07
CA TYR A 89 3.91 -3.39 -13.00
C TYR A 89 4.08 -1.94 -13.44
N ASP A 90 3.19 -1.10 -12.92
CA ASP A 90 3.48 0.32 -12.71
C ASP A 90 3.58 0.54 -11.20
N VAL A 91 4.43 1.46 -10.78
CA VAL A 91 4.72 1.71 -9.36
C VAL A 91 4.70 3.21 -9.10
N ALA A 92 4.24 3.61 -7.93
CA ALA A 92 4.39 4.94 -7.41
C ALA A 92 5.01 4.91 -6.02
N VAL A 93 5.70 5.98 -5.66
CA VAL A 93 6.29 6.19 -4.34
C VAL A 93 5.59 7.36 -3.68
N LYS A 94 5.05 7.12 -2.48
CA LYS A 94 4.54 8.13 -1.56
C LYS A 94 5.36 8.13 -0.27
N ARG A 95 5.46 9.28 0.37
CA ARG A 95 6.25 9.49 1.58
C ARG A 95 5.48 10.30 2.62
N TYR A 96 5.56 9.87 3.87
CA TYR A 96 5.11 10.66 5.01
C TYR A 96 6.24 11.62 5.42
N GLU A 97 6.05 12.92 5.23
CA GLU A 97 7.12 13.93 5.28
C GLU A 97 7.16 14.76 6.57
N ALA A 98 6.43 14.36 7.62
CA ALA A 98 6.47 15.10 8.88
C ALA A 98 7.91 15.14 9.43
N ASP A 99 8.35 16.32 9.85
CA ASP A 99 9.74 16.56 10.29
C ASP A 99 10.14 15.59 11.41
N TRP A 100 9.26 15.38 12.39
CA TRP A 100 9.50 14.45 13.50
C TRP A 100 9.67 12.99 13.08
N PHE A 101 9.18 12.62 11.88
CA PHE A 101 9.30 11.28 11.30
C PHE A 101 10.48 11.16 10.33
N GLN A 102 10.92 12.27 9.72
CA GLN A 102 11.99 12.29 8.72
C GLN A 102 13.35 12.73 9.25
N ASP A 103 13.39 13.51 10.34
CA ASP A 103 14.60 14.16 10.82
C ASP A 103 15.57 13.19 11.50
N ASP A 104 16.75 13.03 10.91
CA ASP A 104 17.83 12.20 11.43
C ASP A 104 18.76 12.94 12.39
N VAL A 105 18.64 14.28 12.51
CA VAL A 105 19.59 15.15 13.22
C VAL A 105 19.59 14.95 14.75
N GLY A 106 18.66 14.15 15.29
CA GLY A 106 18.62 13.80 16.72
C GLY A 106 18.28 12.35 17.05
N GLN A 107 18.41 11.43 16.09
CA GLN A 107 17.90 10.03 16.15
C GLN A 107 16.36 9.85 16.18
N GLY A 108 15.58 10.93 16.28
CA GLY A 108 14.11 10.88 16.40
C GLY A 108 13.39 10.33 15.17
N GLY A 109 13.63 10.89 13.97
CA GLY A 109 12.96 10.47 12.73
C GLY A 109 13.32 9.04 12.31
N SER A 110 14.62 8.72 12.27
CA SER A 110 15.06 7.32 12.05
C SER A 110 14.48 6.33 13.08
N ARG A 111 14.17 6.77 14.32
CA ARG A 111 13.56 5.89 15.33
C ARG A 111 12.13 5.52 14.95
N TYR A 112 11.28 6.47 14.59
CA TYR A 112 9.90 6.16 14.16
C TYR A 112 9.90 5.25 12.93
N GLN A 113 10.72 5.56 11.92
CA GLN A 113 10.86 4.69 10.74
C GLN A 113 11.34 3.28 11.09
N ARG A 114 12.28 3.15 12.04
CA ARG A 114 12.74 1.85 12.55
C ARG A 114 11.63 1.10 13.28
N LYS A 115 10.81 1.78 14.08
CA LYS A 115 9.70 1.16 14.82
C LYS A 115 8.58 0.70 13.90
N VAL A 116 8.18 1.52 12.93
CA VAL A 116 7.21 1.14 11.87
C VAL A 116 7.68 -0.12 11.13
N ARG A 117 8.94 -0.15 10.73
CA ARG A 117 9.52 -1.33 10.06
C ARG A 117 9.70 -2.53 10.99
N GLY A 118 10.11 -2.31 12.23
CA GLY A 118 10.30 -3.37 13.23
C GLY A 118 8.98 -4.05 13.55
N PHE A 119 7.91 -3.28 13.68
CA PHE A 119 6.55 -3.79 13.83
C PHE A 119 6.12 -4.55 12.57
N ALA A 120 6.34 -4.00 11.37
CA ALA A 120 6.03 -4.71 10.13
C ALA A 120 6.75 -6.07 10.03
N LEU A 121 7.97 -6.17 10.56
CA LEU A 121 8.74 -7.42 10.61
C LEU A 121 8.16 -8.40 11.65
N SER A 122 7.75 -7.96 12.85
CA SER A 122 7.21 -8.87 13.87
C SER A 122 5.92 -9.55 13.43
N GLU A 123 5.14 -8.88 12.59
CA GLU A 123 3.93 -9.43 11.96
C GLU A 123 4.21 -10.56 10.95
N ILE A 124 5.48 -10.83 10.59
CA ILE A 124 5.84 -12.02 9.81
C ILE A 124 5.69 -13.29 10.65
N ASP A 125 6.13 -13.25 11.92
CA ASP A 125 6.15 -14.39 12.83
C ASP A 125 4.86 -14.54 13.62
N ASP A 126 4.30 -13.41 14.06
CA ASP A 126 2.96 -13.38 14.64
C ASP A 126 1.98 -13.66 13.52
N LYS A 127 1.24 -14.76 13.63
CA LYS A 127 0.13 -15.06 12.72
C LYS A 127 -0.89 -13.95 12.84
N TYR A 128 -0.70 -12.90 12.06
CA TYR A 128 -1.70 -11.92 11.67
C TYR A 128 -3.06 -12.58 11.74
N ASP A 129 -4.06 -12.02 12.44
CA ASP A 129 -5.34 -12.74 12.63
C ASP A 129 -6.02 -12.93 11.27
N HIS A 130 -5.64 -14.01 10.60
CA HIS A 130 -5.99 -14.28 9.22
C HIS A 130 -7.49 -14.47 9.14
N LYS A 131 -8.17 -14.87 10.23
CA LYS A 131 -9.63 -14.98 10.26
C LYS A 131 -10.28 -13.61 10.17
N LEU A 132 -9.80 -12.64 10.93
CA LEU A 132 -10.28 -11.25 10.89
C LEU A 132 -10.07 -10.66 9.50
N ILE A 133 -8.88 -10.84 8.94
CA ILE A 133 -8.59 -10.30 7.62
C ILE A 133 -9.40 -10.97 6.50
N ILE A 134 -9.45 -12.31 6.52
CA ILE A 134 -10.25 -13.08 5.56
C ILE A 134 -11.71 -12.61 5.64
N THR A 135 -12.20 -12.25 6.83
CA THR A 135 -13.55 -11.72 7.02
C THR A 135 -13.71 -10.34 6.38
N ILE A 136 -12.80 -9.41 6.65
CA ILE A 136 -12.82 -8.05 6.08
C ILE A 136 -12.82 -8.12 4.56
N ALA A 137 -11.85 -8.85 4.00
CA ALA A 137 -11.66 -8.84 2.57
C ALA A 137 -12.66 -9.76 1.83
N ARG A 138 -13.23 -10.81 2.45
CA ARG A 138 -14.42 -11.51 1.91
C ARG A 138 -15.65 -10.60 1.86
N ARG A 139 -15.93 -9.81 2.89
CA ARG A 139 -17.06 -8.87 2.91
C ARG A 139 -16.92 -7.84 1.79
N PHE A 140 -15.73 -7.29 1.63
CA PHE A 140 -15.44 -6.30 0.60
C PHE A 140 -15.52 -6.90 -0.82
N ILE A 141 -14.84 -8.03 -1.08
CA ILE A 141 -14.89 -8.71 -2.38
C ILE A 141 -16.33 -9.06 -2.74
N ARG A 142 -17.13 -9.54 -1.77
CA ARG A 142 -18.56 -9.80 -1.99
C ARG A 142 -19.30 -8.53 -2.42
N GLN A 143 -19.08 -7.39 -1.77
CA GLN A 143 -19.70 -6.12 -2.16
C GLN A 143 -19.30 -5.67 -3.57
N VAL A 144 -18.02 -5.80 -3.93
CA VAL A 144 -17.51 -5.46 -5.28
C VAL A 144 -18.08 -6.40 -6.35
N ILE A 145 -18.04 -7.71 -6.12
CA ILE A 145 -18.60 -8.71 -7.04
C ILE A 145 -20.10 -8.48 -7.23
N LEU A 146 -20.83 -8.23 -6.14
CA LEU A 146 -22.25 -7.91 -6.21
C LEU A 146 -22.47 -6.62 -7.02
N GLY A 147 -21.74 -5.55 -6.75
CA GLY A 147 -21.80 -4.30 -7.51
C GLY A 147 -21.50 -4.47 -9.01
N PHE A 148 -20.65 -5.43 -9.37
CA PHE A 148 -20.34 -5.78 -10.76
C PHE A 148 -21.40 -6.68 -11.42
N MET A 149 -21.95 -7.67 -10.70
CA MET A 149 -22.93 -8.63 -11.24
C MET A 149 -24.37 -8.10 -11.25
N PHE A 150 -24.74 -7.19 -10.36
CA PHE A 150 -26.09 -6.63 -10.28
C PHE A 150 -26.53 -5.81 -11.52
N PRO A 151 -25.70 -4.95 -12.15
CA PRO A 151 -26.11 -4.27 -13.38
C PRO A 151 -26.26 -5.23 -14.58
N LEU A 152 -25.49 -6.33 -14.61
CA LEU A 152 -25.63 -7.38 -15.62
C LEU A 152 -26.91 -8.23 -15.43
N GLN A 153 -27.35 -8.44 -14.20
CA GLN A 153 -28.61 -9.14 -13.90
C GLN A 153 -29.86 -8.27 -14.07
N ARG A 154 -29.76 -6.94 -13.90
CA ARG A 154 -30.87 -6.00 -14.18
C ARG A 154 -31.31 -5.98 -15.66
N ARG A 155 -30.49 -6.52 -16.58
CA ARG A 155 -30.87 -6.72 -17.99
C ARG A 155 -31.71 -7.97 -18.25
N LYS A 156 -31.87 -8.89 -17.29
CA LYS A 156 -32.77 -10.05 -17.43
C LYS A 156 -34.17 -9.67 -16.93
N LYS A 157 -35.15 -9.71 -17.84
CA LYS A 157 -36.54 -9.24 -17.64
C LYS A 157 -37.40 -10.08 -16.69
N ASP A 158 -36.95 -11.26 -16.25
CA ASP A 158 -37.80 -12.21 -15.50
C ASP A 158 -37.42 -12.32 -14.00
N PRO A 159 -38.30 -11.90 -13.07
CA PRO A 159 -38.08 -12.03 -11.63
C PRO A 159 -37.95 -13.48 -11.14
N SER A 160 -38.52 -14.46 -11.86
CA SER A 160 -38.55 -15.87 -11.46
C SER A 160 -37.23 -16.61 -11.72
N GLN A 161 -36.34 -16.04 -12.55
CA GLN A 161 -34.99 -16.57 -12.80
C GLN A 161 -33.92 -15.99 -11.87
N ARG A 162 -34.31 -15.22 -10.83
CA ARG A 162 -33.41 -14.72 -9.79
C ARG A 162 -32.95 -15.83 -8.83
N LYS A 163 -32.40 -16.92 -9.35
CA LYS A 163 -31.58 -17.82 -8.54
C LYS A 163 -30.17 -17.25 -8.52
N VAL A 164 -29.86 -16.49 -7.46
CA VAL A 164 -28.47 -16.14 -7.15
C VAL A 164 -27.77 -17.43 -6.71
N MET A 165 -27.32 -18.22 -7.68
CA MET A 165 -26.34 -19.25 -7.40
C MET A 165 -25.01 -18.51 -7.21
N VAL A 166 -24.74 -18.11 -5.97
CA VAL A 166 -23.37 -17.79 -5.55
C VAL A 166 -22.63 -19.12 -5.64
N GLN A 167 -22.18 -19.48 -6.84
CA GLN A 167 -21.21 -20.54 -7.00
C GLN A 167 -20.11 -20.25 -5.99
N LYS A 168 -19.74 -21.28 -5.21
CA LYS A 168 -18.57 -21.24 -4.31
C LYS A 168 -17.46 -20.52 -5.05
N VAL A 169 -17.19 -19.28 -4.66
CA VAL A 169 -16.14 -18.44 -5.21
C VAL A 169 -14.85 -19.14 -4.84
N ALA A 170 -14.40 -20.02 -5.74
CA ALA A 170 -13.23 -20.86 -5.56
C ALA A 170 -12.01 -19.93 -5.43
N GLY A 171 -11.34 -19.98 -4.29
CA GLY A 171 -9.94 -19.57 -4.12
C GLY A 171 -9.54 -18.18 -4.61
N PHE A 172 -10.42 -17.17 -4.55
CA PHE A 172 -9.96 -15.80 -4.83
C PHE A 172 -9.04 -15.36 -3.69
N ASN A 173 -7.78 -15.07 -4.04
CA ASN A 173 -6.74 -14.72 -3.07
C ASN A 173 -7.06 -13.35 -2.46
N VAL A 174 -7.67 -13.39 -1.28
CA VAL A 174 -8.31 -12.28 -0.54
C VAL A 174 -7.30 -11.19 -0.14
N ASN A 175 -6.01 -11.44 -0.37
CA ASN A 175 -4.91 -10.75 0.30
C ASN A 175 -4.45 -9.43 -0.34
N ALA A 176 -4.81 -9.15 -1.59
CA ALA A 176 -4.43 -7.90 -2.27
C ALA A 176 -5.11 -6.63 -1.71
N TYR A 177 -6.08 -6.77 -0.80
CA TYR A 177 -6.63 -5.65 -0.01
C TYR A 177 -5.97 -5.50 1.37
N ILE A 178 -5.29 -6.55 1.83
CA ILE A 178 -4.60 -6.59 3.13
C ILE A 178 -3.34 -5.75 3.06
N CYS A 179 -2.71 -5.69 1.90
CA CYS A 179 -1.43 -5.03 1.70
C CYS A 179 -1.39 -3.56 2.15
N SER A 180 -2.42 -2.77 1.83
CA SER A 180 -2.53 -1.38 2.27
C SER A 180 -2.98 -1.26 3.73
N GLY A 181 -3.83 -2.16 4.19
CA GLY A 181 -4.21 -2.27 5.60
C GLY A 181 -3.01 -2.59 6.49
N PHE A 182 -2.13 -3.48 6.03
CA PHE A 182 -0.87 -3.82 6.67
C PHE A 182 0.09 -2.63 6.76
N VAL A 183 0.27 -1.90 5.66
CA VAL A 183 1.08 -0.67 5.69
C VAL A 183 0.52 0.34 6.70
N GLN A 184 -0.80 0.59 6.68
CA GLN A 184 -1.46 1.47 7.65
C GLN A 184 -1.28 0.98 9.10
N TRP A 185 -1.44 -0.32 9.32
CA TRP A 185 -1.32 -0.98 10.62
C TRP A 185 0.11 -0.86 11.18
N ALA A 186 1.12 -1.07 10.34
CA ALA A 186 2.52 -0.92 10.70
C ALA A 186 2.88 0.52 11.08
N TYR A 187 2.38 1.50 10.32
CA TYR A 187 2.57 2.91 10.63
C TYR A 187 1.97 3.29 11.98
N TYR A 188 0.71 2.91 12.21
CA TYR A 188 0.00 3.23 13.44
C TYR A 188 0.67 2.61 14.67
N ASN A 189 0.91 1.29 14.66
CA ASN A 189 1.46 0.60 15.83
C ASN A 189 2.93 0.90 16.05
N GLY A 190 3.74 1.03 14.99
CA GLY A 190 5.14 1.39 15.12
C GLY A 190 5.32 2.79 15.71
N VAL A 191 4.53 3.76 15.28
CA VAL A 191 4.54 5.10 15.89
C VAL A 191 4.01 5.05 17.33
N GLY A 192 2.92 4.32 17.59
CA GLY A 192 2.38 4.19 18.95
C GLY A 192 3.36 3.56 19.93
N GLN A 193 4.10 2.55 19.50
CA GLN A 193 5.17 1.96 20.31
C GLN A 193 6.27 2.98 20.61
N ALA A 194 6.67 3.75 19.60
CA ALA A 194 7.69 4.79 19.75
C ALA A 194 7.25 5.88 20.75
N LEU A 195 5.99 6.32 20.69
CA LEU A 195 5.42 7.34 21.60
C LEU A 195 5.34 6.83 23.04
N LYS A 196 4.84 5.60 23.24
CA LYS A 196 4.76 4.95 24.56
C LYS A 196 6.11 4.86 25.25
N GLU A 197 7.14 4.44 24.52
CA GLU A 197 8.51 4.35 25.03
C GLU A 197 9.10 5.72 25.40
N ASP A 198 8.66 6.80 24.73
CA ASP A 198 9.13 8.17 24.98
C ASP A 198 8.26 8.91 26.02
N ASN A 199 7.20 8.27 26.55
CA ASN A 199 6.18 8.90 27.39
C ASN A 199 5.55 10.16 26.75
N LEU A 200 5.39 10.14 25.43
CA LEU A 200 4.70 11.18 24.67
C LEU A 200 3.21 10.82 24.52
N ASP A 201 2.36 11.84 24.36
CA ASP A 201 0.95 11.62 24.10
C ASP A 201 0.69 11.08 22.68
N ASP A 202 -0.53 10.56 22.49
CA ASP A 202 -0.97 9.92 21.25
C ASP A 202 -1.36 10.92 20.14
N SER A 203 -1.09 12.24 20.29
CA SER A 203 -1.46 13.25 19.28
C SER A 203 -0.92 12.92 17.89
N ARG A 204 0.31 12.41 17.82
CA ARG A 204 0.98 12.02 16.57
C ARG A 204 0.38 10.77 15.92
N LEU A 205 -0.39 9.95 16.64
CA LEU A 205 -1.05 8.79 16.05
C LEU A 205 -2.08 9.20 15.00
N GLN A 206 -2.80 10.30 15.23
CA GLN A 206 -3.74 10.85 14.26
C GLN A 206 -3.06 11.18 12.93
N GLU A 207 -1.84 11.72 12.98
CA GLU A 207 -1.10 12.15 11.81
C GLU A 207 -0.65 10.99 10.90
N VAL A 208 -0.61 9.76 11.42
CA VAL A 208 -0.23 8.56 10.66
C VAL A 208 -1.41 7.65 10.31
N ILE A 209 -2.66 8.07 10.58
CA ILE A 209 -3.85 7.44 10.02
C ILE A 209 -4.13 8.05 8.64
N PHE A 210 -3.80 7.31 7.59
CA PHE A 210 -3.95 7.73 6.19
C PHE A 210 -5.36 7.47 5.64
N ASN A 211 -6.12 6.57 6.27
CA ASN A 211 -7.49 6.27 5.88
C ASN A 211 -8.44 7.40 6.29
N PRO A 212 -9.01 8.17 5.33
CA PRO A 212 -9.82 9.35 5.65
C PRO A 212 -11.15 9.00 6.34
N ARG A 213 -11.57 7.73 6.32
CA ARG A 213 -12.80 7.28 6.99
C ARG A 213 -12.63 7.24 8.52
N PHE A 214 -11.40 7.31 9.01
CA PHE A 214 -11.07 7.18 10.43
C PHE A 214 -10.17 8.35 10.87
N PRO A 215 -10.74 9.52 11.19
CA PRO A 215 -9.95 10.72 11.47
C PRO A 215 -9.29 10.73 12.86
N SER A 216 -9.69 9.84 13.78
CA SER A 216 -9.20 9.81 15.16
C SER A 216 -8.98 8.38 15.69
N PRO A 217 -7.90 8.11 16.45
CA PRO A 217 -7.62 6.86 17.16
C PRO A 217 -8.83 6.31 17.92
N ASP A 218 -9.56 7.16 18.64
CA ASP A 218 -10.71 6.75 19.47
C ASP A 218 -11.86 6.16 18.65
N LEU A 219 -11.91 6.50 17.36
CA LEU A 219 -12.91 6.03 16.40
C LEU A 219 -12.34 5.03 15.40
N THR A 220 -11.09 4.59 15.60
CA THR A 220 -10.40 3.71 14.67
C THR A 220 -10.24 2.33 15.28
N PRO A 221 -11.24 1.44 15.17
CA PRO A 221 -11.05 0.04 15.53
C PRO A 221 -9.94 -0.54 14.64
N GLU A 222 -9.25 -1.57 15.13
CA GLU A 222 -8.24 -2.33 14.37
C GLU A 222 -8.73 -2.71 12.97
N ASN A 223 -9.98 -3.17 12.87
CA ASN A 223 -10.65 -3.48 11.61
C ASN A 223 -10.71 -2.31 10.63
N GLY A 224 -10.75 -1.07 11.12
CA GLY A 224 -10.74 0.15 10.33
C GLY A 224 -9.38 0.41 9.70
N LEU A 225 -8.29 0.26 10.46
CA LEU A 225 -6.92 0.36 9.94
C LEU A 225 -6.67 -0.71 8.88
N LEU A 226 -7.06 -1.95 9.16
CA LEU A 226 -6.91 -3.09 8.24
C LEU A 226 -7.81 -2.99 6.99
N ALA A 227 -8.86 -2.19 7.02
CA ALA A 227 -9.73 -1.92 5.87
C ALA A 227 -9.21 -0.80 4.94
N THR A 228 -8.02 -0.26 5.22
CA THR A 228 -7.38 0.75 4.36
C THR A 228 -7.07 0.15 3.00
N THR A 229 -7.49 0.83 1.95
CA THR A 229 -7.30 0.40 0.56
C THR A 229 -6.11 1.12 -0.09
N PRO A 230 -5.58 0.63 -1.23
CA PRO A 230 -4.56 1.36 -1.98
C PRO A 230 -5.05 2.74 -2.45
N ALA A 231 -6.36 2.91 -2.65
CA ALA A 231 -6.97 4.20 -2.98
C ALA A 231 -6.90 5.19 -1.83
N ASP A 232 -7.11 4.73 -0.59
CA ASP A 232 -7.01 5.56 0.60
C ASP A 232 -5.57 6.08 0.77
N LEU A 233 -4.56 5.20 0.61
CA LEU A 233 -3.15 5.61 0.62
C LEU A 233 -2.81 6.57 -0.54
N ALA A 234 -3.31 6.31 -1.74
CA ALA A 234 -3.08 7.18 -2.89
C ALA A 234 -3.64 8.58 -2.71
N ASN A 235 -4.84 8.69 -2.13
CA ASN A 235 -5.57 9.94 -1.97
C ASN A 235 -5.31 10.65 -0.63
N SER A 236 -4.56 10.03 0.28
CA SER A 236 -4.18 10.66 1.54
C SER A 236 -3.32 11.90 1.28
N ASP A 237 -3.72 13.01 1.88
CA ASP A 237 -3.06 14.33 1.91
C ASP A 237 -1.85 14.34 2.85
N LYS A 238 -1.83 13.48 3.86
CA LYS A 238 -0.69 13.23 4.76
C LYS A 238 0.52 12.62 4.04
N LEU A 239 0.31 12.04 2.86
CA LEU A 239 1.33 11.36 2.08
C LEU A 239 1.66 12.15 0.81
N SER A 240 2.90 12.60 0.69
CA SER A 240 3.42 13.31 -0.48
C SER A 240 3.78 12.35 -1.60
N TRP A 241 3.43 12.68 -2.84
CA TRP A 241 3.95 11.98 -4.01
C TRP A 241 5.44 12.28 -4.20
N LYS A 242 6.20 11.30 -4.69
CA LYS A 242 7.64 11.44 -4.96
C LYS A 242 8.02 10.97 -6.34
N TYR A 243 7.65 9.74 -6.69
CA TYR A 243 8.05 9.13 -7.96
C TYR A 243 6.93 8.33 -8.59
N ILE A 244 6.88 8.34 -9.92
CA ILE A 244 6.11 7.39 -10.73
C ILE A 244 7.06 6.58 -11.59
N ILE A 245 6.83 5.28 -11.64
CA ILE A 245 7.51 4.33 -12.51
C ILE A 245 6.44 3.69 -13.39
N LYS A 246 6.47 4.00 -14.69
CA LYS A 246 5.46 3.53 -15.66
C LYS A 246 6.14 3.23 -16.99
N GLY A 247 5.94 2.03 -17.51
CA GLY A 247 6.55 1.61 -18.79
C GLY A 247 8.09 1.71 -18.79
N GLY A 248 8.73 1.45 -17.65
CA GLY A 248 10.19 1.43 -17.50
C GLY A 248 10.84 2.80 -17.37
N LYS A 249 10.04 3.87 -17.39
CA LYS A 249 10.47 5.26 -17.21
C LYS A 249 10.16 5.72 -15.80
N VAL A 250 10.95 6.66 -15.30
CA VAL A 250 10.81 7.24 -13.96
C VAL A 250 10.54 8.75 -14.09
N TRP A 251 9.59 9.23 -13.30
CA TRP A 251 9.28 10.65 -13.18
C TRP A 251 9.33 11.04 -11.72
N GLU A 252 9.93 12.20 -11.45
CA GLU A 252 9.74 12.88 -10.18
C GLU A 252 8.44 13.68 -10.24
N VAL A 253 7.64 13.54 -9.19
CA VAL A 253 6.31 14.14 -9.09
C VAL A 253 6.13 14.76 -7.71
N ALA A 254 5.45 15.90 -7.65
CA ALA A 254 5.14 16.58 -6.40
C ALA A 254 3.63 16.57 -6.08
N ALA A 255 2.78 16.43 -7.10
CA ALA A 255 1.34 16.62 -6.98
C ALA A 255 0.54 15.54 -7.72
N LYS A 256 -0.74 15.40 -7.36
CA LYS A 256 -1.64 14.38 -7.91
C LYS A 256 -1.90 14.60 -9.39
N GLU A 257 -1.95 15.84 -9.84
CA GLU A 257 -2.23 16.23 -11.23
C GLU A 257 -1.11 15.75 -12.17
N GLU A 258 0.14 15.81 -11.72
CA GLU A 258 1.30 15.26 -12.46
C GLU A 258 1.19 13.74 -12.57
N VAL A 259 0.80 13.08 -11.48
CA VAL A 259 0.56 11.62 -11.46
C VAL A 259 -0.54 11.27 -12.46
N ASP A 260 -1.70 11.93 -12.40
CA ASP A 260 -2.84 11.64 -13.28
C ASP A 260 -2.49 11.87 -14.76
N THR A 261 -1.66 12.89 -15.06
CA THR A 261 -1.13 13.13 -16.40
C THR A 261 -0.24 11.98 -16.89
N ILE A 262 0.66 11.46 -16.05
CA ILE A 262 1.50 10.30 -16.41
C ILE A 262 0.66 9.03 -16.55
N LEU A 263 -0.32 8.83 -15.67
CA LEU A 263 -1.14 7.62 -15.66
C LEU A 263 -2.09 7.56 -16.86
N SER A 264 -2.53 8.71 -17.38
CA SER A 264 -3.38 8.82 -18.57
C SER A 264 -2.63 8.72 -19.90
N SER A 265 -1.33 9.06 -19.96
CA SER A 265 -0.54 8.90 -21.19
C SER A 265 -0.35 7.42 -21.51
N SER A 266 -0.91 6.94 -22.63
CA SER A 266 -0.85 5.52 -23.04
C SER A 266 0.56 5.09 -23.45
#